data_AF-A0A6L9YB99-F1
#
_entry.id   AF-A0A6L9YB99-F1
#
_cell.length_a   1.000
_cell.length_b   1.000
_cell.length_c   1.000
_cell.angle_alpha   90.00
_cell.angle_beta   90.00
_cell.angle_gamma   90.00
#
_symmetry.space_group_name_H-M   'P 1'
#
loop_
_entity.id
_entity.type
_entity.pdbx_description
1 polymer ?
#
loop_
_entity_poly.entity_id
_entity_poly.type
_entity_poly.pdbx_seq_one_letter_code
_entity_poly.pdbx_strand_id
1 'polypeptide(L)'
;MLKVTSKTLFAIGSCTKAFTTMAMGILAEGGKLDWDKPVRHYLPTFKLWEEFVQQEIFNPLSMVDSNFSVVKSQETDDFSLLYREKDDVVKAIPFRNIDTIGPAGSINSNVTDMAKWLLLHQNQGNYEDKQIINPDLLTQMYTPQIVMPSSLEYPEIWHSFYGLGWMLTSYRGHNHVEHRGGIEGFSALTTLMPQEKIGVVVLSNLHGTLLPSILTYHICDRLLGLDEVPWNERIKSKVEEAKQAAVQGKQNTKAQRKTGTHPSHPLEDYTGDFEHPGYGIVSIAIKDQQLTATHNSIVYELKHYHYDSFELLSEILDDTFQLLSFFNDPKVNIQRLSISIEPKVKDIVFERMPDQSMFTTNFMEKFVGDYDISGRSLTILLKDNKLVALLAGQPEIELVPYQGTELNFKNLPGYSINFTTDNAGVVTQAVITQPNGVFTANKKVST
;
A
#
# COMPACT_ATOMS: atom_id res chain seq x y z
N MET A 1 26.09 -33.20 18.69
CA MET A 1 24.93 -32.40 19.13
C MET A 1 25.02 -32.19 20.63
N LEU A 2 24.67 -30.99 21.12
CA LEU A 2 24.56 -30.75 22.57
C LEU A 2 23.37 -31.53 23.12
N LYS A 3 23.53 -32.17 24.28
CA LYS A 3 22.43 -32.88 24.95
C LYS A 3 21.51 -31.85 25.61
N VAL A 4 20.23 -31.85 25.23
CA VAL A 4 19.20 -31.06 25.93
C VAL A 4 18.99 -31.63 27.33
N THR A 5 18.91 -30.76 28.31
CA THR A 5 18.65 -31.06 29.72
C THR A 5 17.53 -30.15 30.23
N SER A 6 17.05 -30.38 31.46
CA SER A 6 16.07 -29.48 32.10
C SER A 6 16.59 -28.05 32.32
N LYS A 7 17.89 -27.80 32.19
CA LYS A 7 18.51 -26.47 32.29
C LYS A 7 18.86 -25.86 30.94
N THR A 8 18.60 -26.56 29.84
CA THR A 8 18.88 -26.05 28.50
C THR A 8 17.95 -24.87 28.20
N LEU A 9 18.53 -23.73 27.88
CA LEU A 9 17.80 -22.51 27.55
C LEU A 9 17.24 -22.60 26.13
N PHE A 10 16.00 -22.16 25.97
CA PHE A 10 15.33 -22.00 24.68
C PHE A 10 14.91 -20.53 24.53
N ALA A 11 15.01 -19.99 23.32
CA ALA A 11 14.39 -18.70 23.01
C ALA A 11 12.87 -18.88 22.96
N ILE A 12 12.15 -18.35 23.96
CA ILE A 12 10.70 -18.54 24.10
C ILE A 12 9.86 -17.56 23.24
N GLY A 13 10.52 -16.63 22.54
CA GLY A 13 9.88 -15.71 21.58
C GLY A 13 8.68 -14.96 22.14
N SER A 14 7.56 -14.99 21.43
CA SER A 14 6.33 -14.26 21.81
C SER A 14 5.71 -14.70 23.15
N CYS A 15 6.09 -15.84 23.75
CA CYS A 15 5.67 -16.18 25.11
C CYS A 15 6.06 -15.10 26.13
N THR A 16 7.09 -14.30 25.84
CA THR A 16 7.46 -13.12 26.64
C THR A 16 6.33 -12.10 26.78
N LYS A 17 5.39 -11.99 25.83
CA LYS A 17 4.23 -11.07 25.94
C LYS A 17 3.34 -11.39 27.15
N ALA A 18 3.21 -12.68 27.51
CA ALA A 18 2.47 -13.08 28.70
C ALA A 18 3.15 -12.59 29.98
N PHE A 19 4.49 -12.61 30.03
CA PHE A 19 5.27 -12.03 31.14
C PHE A 19 5.13 -10.51 31.19
N THR A 20 5.12 -9.82 30.04
CA THR A 20 4.84 -8.37 29.98
C THR A 20 3.43 -8.06 30.49
N THR A 21 2.43 -8.83 30.07
CA THR A 21 1.04 -8.66 30.53
C THR A 21 0.91 -8.94 32.02
N MET A 22 1.60 -9.97 32.55
CA MET A 22 1.67 -10.23 33.99
C MET A 22 2.35 -9.08 34.74
N ALA A 23 3.44 -8.52 34.21
CA ALA A 23 4.09 -7.35 34.81
C ALA A 23 3.16 -6.12 34.82
N MET A 24 2.40 -5.88 33.75
CA MET A 24 1.35 -4.86 33.71
C MET A 24 0.24 -5.15 34.75
N GLY A 25 -0.14 -6.41 34.92
CA GLY A 25 -1.09 -6.84 35.96
C GLY A 25 -0.59 -6.58 37.38
N ILE A 26 0.69 -6.80 37.66
CA ILE A 26 1.31 -6.45 38.95
C ILE A 26 1.28 -4.93 39.17
N LEU A 27 1.54 -4.13 38.12
CA LEU A 27 1.40 -2.68 38.20
C LEU A 27 -0.05 -2.26 38.43
N ALA A 28 -1.00 -2.97 37.84
CA ALA A 28 -2.43 -2.71 38.01
C ALA A 28 -2.92 -3.04 39.43
N GLU A 29 -2.54 -4.20 39.97
CA GLU A 29 -2.81 -4.60 41.36
C GLU A 29 -2.22 -3.58 42.35
N GLY A 30 -1.01 -3.08 42.06
CA GLY A 30 -0.36 -2.03 42.84
C GLY A 30 -0.91 -0.61 42.64
N GLY A 31 -1.98 -0.44 41.85
CA GLY A 31 -2.61 0.86 41.57
C GLY A 31 -1.76 1.83 40.74
N LYS A 32 -0.65 1.36 40.15
CA LYS A 32 0.25 2.15 39.29
C LYS A 32 -0.16 2.13 37.81
N LEU A 33 -0.98 1.15 37.44
CA LEU A 33 -1.62 1.01 36.15
C LEU A 33 -3.11 0.69 36.39
N ASP A 34 -3.94 0.95 35.40
CA ASP A 34 -5.38 0.77 35.42
C ASP A 34 -5.74 0.48 33.97
N TRP A 35 -6.39 -0.66 33.75
CA TRP A 35 -6.64 -1.19 32.41
C TRP A 35 -7.59 -0.30 31.60
N ASP A 36 -8.45 0.46 32.29
CA ASP A 36 -9.48 1.28 31.65
C ASP A 36 -9.06 2.75 31.54
N LYS A 37 -7.92 3.14 32.12
CA LYS A 37 -7.42 4.50 31.95
C LYS A 37 -6.77 4.66 30.57
N PRO A 38 -7.07 5.77 29.86
CA PRO A 38 -6.44 6.04 28.58
C PRO A 38 -4.92 6.12 28.74
N VAL A 39 -4.17 5.76 27.70
CA VAL A 39 -2.68 5.79 27.70
C VAL A 39 -2.13 7.14 28.18
N ARG A 40 -2.85 8.24 27.91
CA ARG A 40 -2.52 9.60 28.36
C ARG A 40 -2.48 9.78 29.87
N HIS A 41 -3.17 8.94 30.64
CA HIS A 41 -3.03 8.97 32.09
C HIS A 41 -1.59 8.67 32.53
N TYR A 42 -0.90 7.78 31.80
CA TYR A 42 0.48 7.37 32.06
C TYR A 42 1.50 8.13 31.23
N LEU A 43 1.10 8.54 30.03
CA LEU A 43 1.90 9.35 29.11
C LEU A 43 1.14 10.64 28.78
N PRO A 44 1.10 11.63 29.69
CA PRO A 44 0.27 12.84 29.53
C PRO A 44 0.56 13.64 28.26
N THR A 45 1.76 13.50 27.72
CA THR A 45 2.20 14.20 26.50
C THR A 45 1.90 13.44 25.21
N PHE A 46 1.39 12.21 25.27
CA PHE A 46 1.04 11.44 24.08
C PHE A 46 -0.15 12.07 23.36
N LYS A 47 0.06 12.53 22.13
CA LYS A 47 -1.00 13.02 21.24
C LYS A 47 -0.97 12.26 19.92
N LEU A 48 -2.15 11.92 19.40
CA LEU A 48 -2.30 11.54 17.99
C LEU A 48 -2.03 12.77 17.11
N TRP A 49 -1.59 12.55 15.87
CA TRP A 49 -1.18 13.63 14.98
C TRP A 49 -2.35 14.58 14.67
N GLU A 50 -3.53 14.05 14.37
CA GLU A 50 -4.75 14.83 14.09
C GLU A 50 -5.09 15.75 15.25
N GLU A 51 -5.01 15.21 16.47
CA GLU A 51 -5.29 16.00 17.67
C GLU A 51 -4.24 17.08 17.91
N PHE A 52 -2.97 16.77 17.67
CA PHE A 52 -1.90 17.77 17.75
C PHE A 52 -2.13 18.90 16.75
N VAL A 53 -2.39 18.59 15.47
CA VAL A 53 -2.65 19.61 14.44
C VAL A 53 -3.91 20.41 14.76
N GLN A 54 -4.98 19.75 15.22
CA GLN A 54 -6.20 20.45 15.64
C GLN A 54 -5.91 21.46 16.76
N GLN A 55 -5.19 21.04 17.81
CA GLN A 55 -4.96 21.87 19.01
C GLN A 55 -3.91 22.95 18.82
N GLU A 56 -2.83 22.64 18.11
CA GLU A 56 -1.66 23.52 18.01
C GLU A 56 -1.67 24.37 16.73
N ILE A 57 -2.46 24.01 15.72
CA ILE A 57 -2.51 24.71 14.42
C ILE A 57 -3.93 25.17 14.08
N PHE A 58 -4.90 24.28 13.91
CA PHE A 58 -6.23 24.69 13.43
C PHE A 58 -6.98 25.57 14.43
N ASN A 59 -7.03 25.17 15.71
CA ASN A 59 -7.74 25.96 16.72
C ASN A 59 -7.10 27.35 16.93
N PRO A 60 -5.77 27.50 17.07
CA PRO A 60 -5.14 28.82 17.21
C PRO A 60 -5.30 29.72 15.98
N LEU A 61 -5.43 29.14 14.78
CA LEU A 61 -5.65 29.87 13.54
C LEU A 61 -7.13 30.02 13.18
N SER A 62 -8.05 29.53 14.02
CA SER A 62 -9.49 29.47 13.71
C SER A 62 -9.80 28.84 12.36
N MET A 63 -9.08 27.77 11.99
CA MET A 63 -9.33 26.97 10.79
C MET A 63 -10.46 25.96 11.05
N VAL A 64 -11.68 26.47 11.22
CA VAL A 64 -12.82 25.72 11.78
C VAL A 64 -13.46 24.74 10.80
N ASP A 65 -13.25 24.93 9.50
CA ASP A 65 -13.82 24.06 8.45
C ASP A 65 -12.83 22.94 8.06
N SER A 66 -11.56 23.14 8.39
CA SER A 66 -10.49 22.20 8.09
C SER A 66 -10.59 20.92 8.92
N ASN A 67 -10.36 19.77 8.29
CA ASN A 67 -10.47 18.47 8.94
C ASN A 67 -9.48 17.44 8.36
N PHE A 68 -9.51 16.20 8.86
CA PHE A 68 -8.54 15.15 8.55
C PHE A 68 -9.13 13.97 7.76
N SER A 69 -10.37 14.07 7.27
CA SER A 69 -11.03 12.96 6.59
C SER A 69 -11.98 13.41 5.48
N VAL A 70 -11.81 12.83 4.30
CA VAL A 70 -12.73 13.00 3.17
C VAL A 70 -14.12 12.42 3.47
N VAL A 71 -14.23 11.46 4.39
CA VAL A 71 -15.52 10.92 4.84
C VAL A 71 -16.25 11.98 5.66
N LYS A 72 -15.56 12.58 6.63
CA LYS A 72 -16.11 13.67 7.45
C LYS A 72 -16.48 14.90 6.59
N SER A 73 -15.70 15.18 5.56
CA SER A 73 -15.99 16.30 4.65
C SER A 73 -17.31 16.13 3.89
N GLN A 74 -17.81 14.90 3.73
CA GLN A 74 -19.11 14.63 3.09
C GLN A 74 -20.31 14.82 4.05
N GLU A 75 -20.07 15.13 5.33
CA GLU A 75 -21.13 15.41 6.31
C GLU A 75 -21.65 16.86 6.25
N THR A 76 -20.98 17.72 5.48
CA THR A 76 -21.38 19.12 5.20
C THR A 76 -22.02 19.21 3.81
N ASP A 77 -22.85 20.24 3.58
CA ASP A 77 -23.44 20.53 2.26
C ASP A 77 -22.45 21.22 1.31
N ASP A 78 -21.36 21.81 1.84
CA ASP A 78 -20.36 22.55 1.07
C ASP A 78 -19.02 21.79 1.05
N PHE A 79 -18.96 20.77 0.20
CA PHE A 79 -17.74 20.01 -0.10
C PHE A 79 -17.57 19.83 -1.60
N SER A 80 -16.33 19.62 -2.03
CA SER A 80 -16.02 19.46 -3.44
C SER A 80 -16.10 18.00 -3.87
N LEU A 81 -16.77 17.73 -5.00
CA LEU A 81 -16.65 16.45 -5.69
C LEU A 81 -15.30 16.35 -6.40
N LEU A 82 -14.77 15.13 -6.50
CA LEU A 82 -13.49 14.85 -7.13
C LEU A 82 -13.67 14.43 -8.60
N TYR A 83 -12.86 15.01 -9.49
CA TYR A 83 -12.92 14.76 -10.93
C TYR A 83 -11.60 14.29 -11.51
N ARG A 84 -11.68 13.51 -12.59
CA ARG A 84 -10.54 13.11 -13.41
C ARG A 84 -10.86 13.30 -14.88
N GLU A 85 -9.87 13.73 -15.64
CA GLU A 85 -9.91 13.76 -17.10
C GLU A 85 -9.33 12.45 -17.66
N LYS A 86 -10.06 11.80 -18.56
CA LYS A 86 -9.58 10.66 -19.35
C LYS A 86 -10.11 10.79 -20.77
N ASP A 87 -9.22 10.67 -21.76
CA ASP A 87 -9.54 10.83 -23.19
C ASP A 87 -10.30 12.16 -23.46
N ASP A 88 -9.80 13.25 -22.88
CA ASP A 88 -10.39 14.61 -22.92
C ASP A 88 -11.82 14.72 -22.36
N VAL A 89 -12.28 13.73 -21.59
CA VAL A 89 -13.57 13.73 -20.90
C VAL A 89 -13.35 13.80 -19.39
N VAL A 90 -13.91 14.84 -18.77
CA VAL A 90 -13.91 15.00 -17.31
C VAL A 90 -15.08 14.23 -16.70
N LYS A 91 -14.79 13.36 -15.72
CA LYS A 91 -15.78 12.57 -14.99
C LYS A 91 -15.55 12.66 -13.49
N ALA A 92 -16.66 12.64 -12.74
CA ALA A 92 -16.59 12.46 -11.30
C ALA A 92 -16.10 11.04 -10.98
N ILE A 93 -15.30 10.91 -9.92
CA ILE A 93 -14.78 9.63 -9.41
C ILE A 93 -15.27 9.43 -7.96
N PRO A 94 -15.23 8.20 -7.40
CA PRO A 94 -15.64 7.97 -6.01
C PRO A 94 -14.57 8.44 -5.01
N PHE A 95 -15.00 8.78 -3.80
CA PHE A 95 -14.08 9.01 -2.67
C PHE A 95 -13.47 7.69 -2.20
N ARG A 96 -12.19 7.75 -1.82
CA ARG A 96 -11.48 6.68 -1.10
C ARG A 96 -11.11 7.19 0.28
N ASN A 97 -11.32 6.39 1.33
CA ASN A 97 -10.83 6.76 2.66
C ASN A 97 -9.29 6.76 2.64
N ILE A 98 -8.71 7.91 2.99
CA ILE A 98 -7.27 8.16 3.02
C ILE A 98 -6.75 8.42 4.43
N ASP A 99 -7.56 8.25 5.47
CA ASP A 99 -7.22 8.62 6.86
C ASP A 99 -5.92 7.94 7.34
N THR A 100 -5.58 6.77 6.79
CA THR A 100 -4.35 6.03 7.10
C THR A 100 -3.06 6.75 6.69
N ILE A 101 -3.14 7.75 5.81
CA ILE A 101 -2.02 8.62 5.40
C ILE A 101 -2.13 10.02 6.00
N GLY A 102 -2.72 10.15 7.20
CA GLY A 102 -2.97 11.40 7.93
C GLY A 102 -1.86 12.47 7.77
N PRO A 103 -0.66 12.23 8.34
CA PRO A 103 0.45 13.18 8.29
C PRO A 103 1.00 13.52 6.89
N ALA A 104 0.70 12.70 5.88
CA ALA A 104 1.25 12.85 4.53
C ALA A 104 0.33 13.63 3.59
N GLY A 105 -1.00 13.57 3.78
CA GLY A 105 -1.91 14.18 2.80
C GLY A 105 -3.40 14.18 3.11
N SER A 106 -3.84 13.91 4.34
CA SER A 106 -5.29 13.77 4.63
C SER A 106 -5.98 15.03 5.14
N ILE A 107 -5.30 16.18 5.15
CA ILE A 107 -5.94 17.45 5.48
C ILE A 107 -6.88 17.86 4.36
N ASN A 108 -8.13 18.16 4.72
CA ASN A 108 -9.14 18.75 3.85
C ASN A 108 -9.40 20.17 4.36
N SER A 109 -9.37 21.17 3.47
CA SER A 109 -9.47 22.58 3.84
C SER A 109 -10.08 23.41 2.70
N ASN A 110 -10.29 24.69 2.96
CA ASN A 110 -10.77 25.68 2.00
C ASN A 110 -9.81 26.88 1.91
N VAL A 111 -10.03 27.74 0.92
CA VAL A 111 -9.13 28.90 0.69
C VAL A 111 -9.14 29.90 1.86
N THR A 112 -10.25 30.01 2.60
CA THR A 112 -10.38 30.93 3.73
C THR A 112 -9.53 30.47 4.92
N ASP A 113 -9.59 29.19 5.28
CA ASP A 113 -8.78 28.61 6.34
C ASP A 113 -7.30 28.55 5.95
N MET A 114 -6.98 28.14 4.73
CA MET A 114 -5.61 28.13 4.23
C MET A 114 -5.00 29.54 4.16
N ALA A 115 -5.79 30.58 3.90
CA ALA A 115 -5.30 31.96 3.97
C ALA A 115 -4.86 32.37 5.38
N LYS A 116 -5.52 31.89 6.44
CA LYS A 116 -5.11 32.13 7.83
C LYS A 116 -3.76 31.47 8.13
N TRP A 117 -3.56 30.26 7.63
CA TRP A 117 -2.27 29.56 7.72
C TRP A 117 -1.16 30.26 6.92
N LEU A 118 -1.47 30.78 5.74
CA LEU A 118 -0.53 31.61 4.98
C LEU A 118 -0.15 32.90 5.72
N LEU A 119 -1.12 33.58 6.34
CA LEU A 119 -0.88 34.77 7.14
C LEU A 119 0.04 34.48 8.32
N LEU A 120 -0.11 33.34 9.00
CA LEU A 120 0.82 32.91 10.05
C LEU A 120 2.27 32.88 9.55
N HIS A 121 2.50 32.27 8.40
CA HIS A 121 3.84 32.18 7.80
C HIS A 121 4.39 33.56 7.42
N GLN A 122 3.57 34.42 6.82
CA GLN A 122 3.98 35.77 6.42
C GLN A 122 4.25 36.70 7.61
N ASN A 123 3.56 36.47 8.71
CA ASN A 123 3.72 37.22 9.96
C ASN A 123 4.72 36.53 10.90
N GLN A 124 5.69 35.79 10.37
CA GLN A 124 6.80 35.22 11.12
C GLN A 124 6.36 34.36 12.32
N GLY A 125 5.29 33.59 12.12
CA GLY A 125 4.75 32.69 13.13
C GLY A 125 3.81 33.36 14.14
N ASN A 126 3.41 34.61 13.90
CA ASN A 126 2.36 35.30 14.64
C ASN A 126 1.03 35.27 13.88
N TYR A 127 -0.06 35.05 14.59
CA TYR A 127 -1.43 35.21 14.07
C TYR A 127 -2.31 35.85 15.14
N GLU A 128 -2.97 36.97 14.83
CA GLU A 128 -3.83 37.72 15.77
C GLU A 128 -3.15 37.95 17.14
N ASP A 129 -1.93 38.49 17.13
CA ASP A 129 -1.09 38.78 18.31
C ASP A 129 -0.62 37.54 19.11
N LYS A 130 -0.90 36.33 18.64
CA LYS A 130 -0.42 35.07 19.24
C LYS A 130 0.78 34.53 18.47
N GLN A 131 1.91 34.36 19.16
CA GLN A 131 3.05 33.62 18.62
C GLN A 131 2.77 32.11 18.67
N ILE A 132 2.60 31.48 17.50
CA ILE A 132 2.33 30.04 17.38
C ILE A 132 3.63 29.27 17.14
N ILE A 133 4.54 29.78 16.32
CA ILE A 133 5.83 29.15 16.00
C ILE A 133 6.96 30.18 16.03
N ASN A 134 8.14 29.80 16.54
CA ASN A 134 9.29 30.71 16.58
C ASN A 134 9.72 31.08 15.14
N PRO A 135 9.96 32.37 14.83
CA PRO A 135 10.43 32.82 13.53
C PRO A 135 11.73 32.14 13.05
N ASP A 136 12.63 31.78 13.96
CA ASP A 136 13.88 31.09 13.61
C ASP A 136 13.59 29.68 13.05
N LEU A 137 12.55 29.00 13.56
CA LEU A 137 12.13 27.70 13.05
C LEU A 137 11.52 27.80 11.66
N LEU A 138 10.72 28.85 11.39
CA LEU A 138 10.23 29.11 10.04
C LEU A 138 11.37 29.36 9.05
N THR A 139 12.38 30.14 9.46
CA THR A 139 13.58 30.36 8.67
C THR A 139 14.28 29.04 8.36
N GLN A 140 14.39 28.15 9.35
CA GLN A 140 14.96 26.81 9.16
C GLN A 140 14.14 25.97 8.18
N MET A 141 12.80 26.04 8.23
CA MET A 141 11.92 25.30 7.30
C MET A 141 12.16 25.67 5.83
N TYR A 142 12.49 26.94 5.57
CA TYR A 142 12.74 27.47 4.22
C TYR A 142 14.23 27.48 3.83
N THR A 143 15.10 26.95 4.68
CA THR A 143 16.53 26.85 4.35
C THR A 143 16.76 25.62 3.47
N PRO A 144 17.44 25.74 2.31
CA PRO A 144 17.79 24.59 1.47
C PRO A 144 18.58 23.53 2.25
N GLN A 145 18.04 22.31 2.32
CA GLN A 145 18.70 21.16 2.93
C GLN A 145 19.28 20.22 1.88
N ILE A 146 18.59 20.05 0.75
CA ILE A 146 18.96 19.10 -0.31
C ILE A 146 18.75 19.76 -1.68
N VAL A 147 19.70 19.55 -2.61
CA VAL A 147 19.53 19.93 -4.01
C VAL A 147 18.58 18.93 -4.67
N MET A 148 17.52 19.42 -5.30
CA MET A 148 16.64 18.59 -6.11
C MET A 148 17.15 18.59 -7.56
N PRO A 149 17.42 17.42 -8.18
CA PRO A 149 17.72 17.37 -9.59
C PRO A 149 16.56 17.97 -10.40
N SER A 150 16.82 19.06 -11.12
CA SER A 150 15.84 19.73 -11.96
C SER A 150 16.49 20.14 -13.29
N SER A 151 15.74 20.03 -14.39
CA SER A 151 16.11 20.69 -15.65
C SER A 151 15.90 22.20 -15.52
N LEU A 152 16.86 23.00 -15.98
CA LEU A 152 16.71 24.46 -16.13
C LEU A 152 15.94 24.76 -17.41
N GLU A 153 14.69 24.31 -17.43
CA GLU A 153 13.87 24.31 -18.64
C GLU A 153 13.28 25.69 -18.96
N TYR A 154 13.08 26.50 -17.93
CA TYR A 154 12.54 27.86 -18.07
C TYR A 154 13.52 28.86 -17.45
N PRO A 155 13.91 29.94 -18.16
CA PRO A 155 14.82 30.94 -17.60
C PRO A 155 14.23 31.68 -16.38
N GLU A 156 12.90 31.66 -16.23
CA GLU A 156 12.20 32.24 -15.10
C GLU A 156 12.29 31.39 -13.82
N ILE A 157 12.68 30.12 -13.91
CA ILE A 157 12.72 29.19 -12.77
C ILE A 157 14.14 28.65 -12.61
N TRP A 158 14.75 28.93 -11.45
CA TRP A 158 16.09 28.44 -11.15
C TRP A 158 16.08 27.01 -10.58
N HIS A 159 17.26 26.49 -10.22
CA HIS A 159 17.42 25.22 -9.52
C HIS A 159 16.47 25.10 -8.32
N SER A 160 15.91 23.91 -8.18
CA SER A 160 15.03 23.56 -7.07
C SER A 160 15.82 22.92 -5.92
N PHE A 161 15.41 23.23 -4.71
CA PHE A 161 15.93 22.66 -3.47
C PHE A 161 14.78 22.19 -2.60
N TYR A 162 15.08 21.33 -1.63
CA TYR A 162 14.12 20.91 -0.63
C TYR A 162 14.55 21.39 0.76
N GLY A 163 13.64 22.05 1.46
CA GLY A 163 13.73 22.45 2.85
C GLY A 163 13.05 21.43 3.78
N LEU A 164 12.55 21.88 4.94
CA LEU A 164 11.78 21.02 5.84
C LEU A 164 10.30 21.03 5.44
N GLY A 165 9.94 20.15 4.49
CA GLY A 165 8.57 20.04 3.98
C GLY A 165 8.18 21.14 2.99
N TRP A 166 9.16 21.76 2.33
CA TRP A 166 8.96 22.80 1.32
C TRP A 166 9.91 22.63 0.15
N MET A 167 9.42 22.86 -1.06
CA MET A 167 10.24 23.04 -2.26
C MET A 167 10.61 24.51 -2.39
N LEU A 168 11.85 24.78 -2.75
CA LEU A 168 12.43 26.12 -2.78
C LEU A 168 13.05 26.36 -4.15
N THR A 169 12.78 27.50 -4.77
CA THR A 169 13.43 27.93 -6.01
C THR A 169 13.53 29.45 -6.05
N SER A 170 14.18 29.98 -7.08
CA SER A 170 14.06 31.38 -7.48
C SER A 170 13.11 31.46 -8.67
N TYR A 171 12.01 32.19 -8.49
CA TYR A 171 11.09 32.55 -9.56
C TYR A 171 11.37 34.00 -9.98
N ARG A 172 11.98 34.17 -11.16
CA ARG A 172 12.32 35.47 -11.75
C ARG A 172 13.15 36.37 -10.82
N GLY A 173 14.03 35.76 -10.02
CA GLY A 173 14.89 36.46 -9.06
C GLY A 173 14.29 36.60 -7.65
N HIS A 174 13.02 36.19 -7.46
CA HIS A 174 12.34 36.24 -6.17
C HIS A 174 12.35 34.88 -5.50
N ASN A 175 12.52 34.88 -4.17
CA ASN A 175 12.51 33.65 -3.39
C ASN A 175 11.11 33.03 -3.42
N HIS A 176 11.02 31.79 -3.91
CA HIS A 176 9.77 31.10 -4.14
C HIS A 176 9.75 29.80 -3.34
N VAL A 177 8.92 29.77 -2.30
CA VAL A 177 8.73 28.63 -1.40
C VAL A 177 7.37 28.01 -1.72
N GLU A 178 7.30 26.73 -2.04
CA GLU A 178 6.04 26.08 -2.37
C GLU A 178 5.93 24.64 -1.84
N HIS A 179 4.70 24.17 -1.71
CA HIS A 179 4.43 22.75 -1.61
C HIS A 179 3.20 22.39 -2.44
N ARG A 180 3.29 21.29 -3.17
CA ARG A 180 2.24 20.76 -4.02
C ARG A 180 1.49 19.66 -3.29
N GLY A 181 0.19 19.57 -3.53
CA GLY A 181 -0.66 18.49 -3.04
C GLY A 181 -1.34 17.81 -4.22
N GLY A 182 -1.28 16.49 -4.26
CA GLY A 182 -1.99 15.67 -5.23
C GLY A 182 -2.57 14.46 -4.52
N ILE A 183 -3.88 14.32 -4.57
CA ILE A 183 -4.60 13.13 -4.14
C ILE A 183 -5.65 12.81 -5.22
N GLU A 184 -6.27 11.65 -5.20
CA GLU A 184 -7.26 11.28 -6.21
C GLU A 184 -8.33 12.38 -6.36
N GLY A 185 -8.43 12.95 -7.56
CA GLY A 185 -9.40 14.01 -7.87
C GLY A 185 -9.12 15.41 -7.33
N PHE A 186 -8.02 15.65 -6.61
CA PHE A 186 -7.65 17.00 -6.15
C PHE A 186 -6.21 17.36 -6.48
N SER A 187 -6.00 18.65 -6.78
CA SER A 187 -4.70 19.26 -6.99
C SER A 187 -4.63 20.57 -6.19
N ALA A 188 -3.59 20.74 -5.39
CA ALA A 188 -3.40 21.92 -4.56
C ALA A 188 -1.98 22.47 -4.72
N LEU A 189 -1.84 23.79 -4.61
CA LEU A 189 -0.55 24.46 -4.53
C LEU A 189 -0.62 25.56 -3.49
N THR A 190 0.32 25.54 -2.56
CA THR A 190 0.55 26.64 -1.63
C THR A 190 1.93 27.23 -1.86
N THR A 191 1.99 28.56 -1.94
CA THR A 191 3.20 29.34 -2.28
C THR A 191 3.38 30.50 -1.32
N LEU A 192 4.63 30.77 -0.96
CA LEU A 192 5.07 31.91 -0.17
C LEU A 192 6.25 32.59 -0.90
N MET A 193 6.20 33.92 -0.98
CA MET A 193 7.35 34.79 -1.24
C MET A 193 7.55 35.68 -0.02
N PRO A 194 8.34 35.24 0.99
CA PRO A 194 8.39 35.89 2.30
C PRO A 194 8.89 37.34 2.25
N GLN A 195 9.84 37.65 1.39
CA GLN A 195 10.42 39.00 1.26
C GLN A 195 9.40 40.01 0.71
N GLU A 196 8.55 39.56 -0.21
CA GLU A 196 7.52 40.36 -0.85
C GLU A 196 6.17 40.31 -0.11
N LYS A 197 6.08 39.50 0.96
CA LYS A 197 4.86 39.28 1.75
C LYS A 197 3.69 38.76 0.92
N ILE A 198 3.98 37.92 -0.08
CA ILE A 198 2.98 37.32 -0.97
C ILE A 198 2.74 35.87 -0.58
N GLY A 199 1.52 35.53 -0.18
CA GLY A 199 1.07 34.15 0.04
C GLY A 199 -0.06 33.81 -0.94
N VAL A 200 0.02 32.65 -1.58
CA VAL A 200 -0.97 32.18 -2.56
C VAL A 200 -1.34 30.74 -2.24
N VAL A 201 -2.64 30.44 -2.22
CA VAL A 201 -3.16 29.07 -2.20
C VAL A 201 -4.13 28.91 -3.37
N VAL A 202 -3.95 27.84 -4.14
CA VAL A 202 -4.86 27.47 -5.22
C VAL A 202 -5.28 26.02 -5.03
N LEU A 203 -6.58 25.79 -4.98
CA LEU A 203 -7.21 24.48 -4.82
C LEU A 203 -8.00 24.15 -6.08
N SER A 204 -7.88 22.92 -6.57
CA SER A 204 -8.61 22.42 -7.73
C SER A 204 -9.10 21.00 -7.47
N ASN A 205 -10.29 20.69 -7.96
CA ASN A 205 -10.92 19.38 -7.85
C ASN A 205 -10.81 18.58 -9.15
N LEU A 206 -9.72 18.80 -9.89
CA LEU A 206 -9.33 18.00 -11.03
C LEU A 206 -7.99 17.31 -10.73
N HIS A 207 -7.96 16.00 -10.90
CA HIS A 207 -6.77 15.18 -10.68
C HIS A 207 -5.61 15.62 -11.59
N GLY A 208 -4.42 15.82 -11.01
CA GLY A 208 -3.18 16.04 -11.75
C GLY A 208 -3.12 17.32 -12.60
N THR A 209 -4.08 18.24 -12.46
CA THR A 209 -4.11 19.46 -13.29
C THR A 209 -2.97 20.40 -12.92
N LEU A 210 -2.37 21.03 -13.93
CA LEU A 210 -1.32 22.04 -13.76
C LEU A 210 -1.88 23.45 -13.52
N LEU A 211 -3.22 23.60 -13.49
CA LEU A 211 -3.90 24.88 -13.27
C LEU A 211 -3.42 25.62 -12.01
N PRO A 212 -3.23 24.98 -10.83
CA PRO A 212 -2.69 25.66 -9.66
C PRO A 212 -1.36 26.38 -9.94
N SER A 213 -0.43 25.75 -10.67
CA SER A 213 0.85 26.36 -11.02
C SER A 213 0.70 27.57 -11.93
N ILE A 214 -0.13 27.42 -12.98
CA ILE A 214 -0.40 28.47 -13.96
C ILE A 214 -0.95 29.70 -13.23
N LEU A 215 -2.00 29.51 -12.43
CA LEU A 215 -2.64 30.60 -11.68
C LEU A 215 -1.68 31.24 -10.68
N THR A 216 -0.91 30.44 -9.93
CA THR A 216 0.08 30.98 -8.99
C THR A 216 1.10 31.86 -9.69
N TYR A 217 1.69 31.43 -10.82
CA TYR A 217 2.66 32.27 -11.53
C TYR A 217 2.05 33.56 -12.07
N HIS A 218 0.83 33.51 -12.63
CA HIS A 218 0.13 34.71 -13.08
C HIS A 218 -0.19 35.67 -11.92
N ILE A 219 -0.58 35.15 -10.76
CA ILE A 219 -0.82 35.96 -9.56
C ILE A 219 0.49 36.59 -9.06
N CYS A 220 1.57 35.81 -8.99
CA CYS A 220 2.89 36.30 -8.59
C CYS A 220 3.41 37.39 -9.53
N ASP A 221 3.38 37.18 -10.86
CA ASP A 221 3.82 38.20 -11.83
C ASP A 221 3.04 39.51 -11.64
N ARG A 222 1.72 39.44 -11.46
CA ARG A 222 0.87 40.61 -11.22
C ARG A 222 1.20 41.33 -9.91
N LEU A 223 1.38 40.59 -8.82
CA LEU A 223 1.69 41.17 -7.51
C LEU A 223 3.11 41.76 -7.44
N LEU A 224 4.04 41.21 -8.21
CA LEU A 224 5.40 41.72 -8.36
C LEU A 224 5.50 42.90 -9.36
N GLY A 225 4.44 43.19 -10.10
CA GLY A 225 4.45 44.24 -11.14
C GLY A 225 5.30 43.88 -12.35
N LEU A 226 5.45 42.59 -12.64
CA LEU A 226 6.23 42.07 -13.76
C LEU A 226 5.35 41.83 -14.99
N ASP A 227 5.95 41.89 -16.17
CA ASP A 227 5.28 41.47 -17.41
C ASP A 227 4.88 39.99 -17.32
N GLU A 228 3.68 39.68 -17.81
CA GLU A 228 3.10 38.34 -17.76
C GLU A 228 3.89 37.37 -18.65
N VAL A 229 4.27 36.24 -18.08
CA VAL A 229 4.80 35.10 -18.84
C VAL A 229 3.62 34.25 -19.32
N PRO A 230 3.58 33.80 -20.59
CA PRO A 230 2.47 33.01 -21.13
C PRO A 230 2.52 31.54 -20.63
N TRP A 231 2.44 31.34 -19.32
CA TRP A 231 2.54 30.03 -18.68
C TRP A 231 1.47 29.05 -19.15
N ASN A 232 0.25 29.53 -19.37
CA ASN A 232 -0.81 28.70 -19.92
C ASN A 232 -0.44 28.10 -21.29
N GLU A 233 0.09 28.91 -22.21
CA GLU A 233 0.50 28.43 -23.55
C GLU A 233 1.69 27.49 -23.47
N ARG A 234 2.72 27.84 -22.69
CA ARG A 234 3.93 27.02 -22.50
C ARG A 234 3.60 25.66 -21.90
N ILE A 235 2.77 25.63 -20.87
CA ILE A 235 2.37 24.39 -20.20
C ILE A 235 1.44 23.58 -21.10
N LYS A 236 0.50 24.20 -21.80
CA LYS A 236 -0.36 23.51 -22.76
C LYS A 236 0.44 22.82 -23.85
N SER A 237 1.43 23.51 -24.46
CA SER A 237 2.31 22.91 -25.48
C SER A 237 2.98 21.64 -24.95
N LYS A 238 3.55 21.70 -23.74
CA LYS A 238 4.19 20.54 -23.11
C LYS A 238 3.23 19.42 -22.79
N VAL A 239 2.02 19.73 -22.31
CA VAL A 239 1.00 18.72 -22.07
C VAL A 239 0.66 18.00 -23.37
N GLU A 240 0.51 18.72 -24.49
CA GLU A 240 0.23 18.07 -25.77
C GLU A 240 1.42 17.27 -26.31
N GLU A 241 2.65 17.77 -26.16
CA GLU A 241 3.86 17.01 -26.46
C GLU A 241 3.94 15.72 -25.64
N ALA A 242 3.64 15.79 -24.34
CA ALA A 242 3.60 14.63 -23.45
C ALA A 242 2.47 13.66 -23.83
N LYS A 243 1.26 14.15 -24.18
CA LYS A 243 0.16 13.32 -24.70
C LYS A 243 0.58 12.58 -25.97
N GLN A 244 1.20 13.28 -26.93
CA GLN A 244 1.71 12.66 -28.17
C GLN A 244 2.80 11.62 -27.89
N ALA A 245 3.76 11.94 -27.02
CA ALA A 245 4.80 11.01 -26.60
C ALA A 245 4.22 9.77 -25.91
N ALA A 246 3.19 9.93 -25.07
CA ALA A 246 2.50 8.82 -24.42
C ALA A 246 1.74 7.94 -25.43
N VAL A 247 1.08 8.53 -26.43
CA VAL A 247 0.45 7.78 -27.53
C VAL A 247 1.50 6.95 -28.29
N GLN A 248 2.64 7.55 -28.63
CA GLN A 248 3.74 6.84 -29.29
C GLN A 248 4.33 5.73 -28.40
N GLY A 249 4.48 6.00 -27.10
CA GLY A 249 4.91 5.02 -26.10
C GLY A 249 3.96 3.83 -26.03
N LYS A 250 2.65 4.07 -25.94
CA LYS A 250 1.60 3.02 -25.97
C LYS A 250 1.67 2.20 -27.27
N GLN A 251 1.97 2.80 -28.42
CA GLN A 251 2.19 2.06 -29.68
C GLN A 251 3.43 1.17 -29.63
N ASN A 252 4.55 1.67 -29.10
CA ASN A 252 5.77 0.89 -28.95
C ASN A 252 5.58 -0.30 -28.00
N THR A 253 4.86 -0.10 -26.90
CA THR A 253 4.48 -1.19 -25.99
C THR A 253 3.64 -2.24 -26.71
N LYS A 254 2.61 -1.84 -27.46
CA LYS A 254 1.82 -2.76 -28.30
C LYS A 254 2.67 -3.55 -29.29
N ALA A 255 3.76 -2.97 -29.83
CA ALA A 255 4.67 -3.67 -30.73
C ALA A 255 5.51 -4.75 -30.02
N GLN A 256 5.73 -4.65 -28.71
CA GLN A 256 6.41 -5.69 -27.91
C GLN A 256 5.49 -6.87 -27.58
N ARG A 257 4.16 -6.68 -27.65
CA ARG A 257 3.16 -7.72 -27.40
C ARG A 257 3.34 -8.91 -28.34
N LYS A 258 3.29 -10.12 -27.80
CA LYS A 258 3.17 -11.35 -28.61
C LYS A 258 1.69 -11.66 -28.86
N THR A 259 1.24 -11.43 -30.09
CA THR A 259 -0.13 -11.70 -30.52
C THR A 259 -0.38 -13.18 -30.79
N GLY A 260 -1.64 -13.60 -30.80
CA GLY A 260 -2.03 -15.01 -31.03
C GLY A 260 -1.75 -15.96 -29.85
N THR A 261 -1.35 -15.42 -28.70
CA THR A 261 -1.20 -16.17 -27.45
C THR A 261 -2.52 -16.22 -26.69
N HIS A 262 -2.63 -17.14 -25.74
CA HIS A 262 -3.73 -17.28 -24.80
C HIS A 262 -3.16 -17.62 -23.41
N PRO A 263 -3.93 -17.42 -22.33
CA PRO A 263 -3.58 -17.93 -21.01
C PRO A 263 -3.24 -19.43 -21.08
N SER A 264 -2.19 -19.86 -20.39
CA SER A 264 -1.75 -21.26 -20.38
C SER A 264 -2.74 -22.17 -19.63
N HIS A 265 -3.59 -21.59 -18.77
CA HIS A 265 -4.57 -22.27 -17.94
C HIS A 265 -6.00 -21.75 -18.16
N PRO A 266 -7.04 -22.50 -17.75
CA PRO A 266 -8.36 -21.94 -17.48
C PRO A 266 -8.28 -20.73 -16.53
N LEU A 267 -9.19 -19.75 -16.68
CA LEU A 267 -9.13 -18.52 -15.87
C LEU A 267 -9.29 -18.80 -14.38
N GLU A 268 -10.03 -19.86 -14.03
CA GLU A 268 -10.29 -20.31 -12.67
C GLU A 268 -8.98 -20.62 -11.93
N ASP A 269 -7.96 -21.14 -12.62
CA ASP A 269 -6.69 -21.53 -12.02
C ASP A 269 -5.83 -20.32 -11.61
N TYR A 270 -6.10 -19.13 -12.15
CA TYR A 270 -5.44 -17.88 -11.76
C TYR A 270 -6.04 -17.26 -10.51
N THR A 271 -7.27 -17.65 -10.13
CA THR A 271 -7.96 -17.07 -8.97
C THR A 271 -7.30 -17.46 -7.65
N GLY A 272 -7.45 -16.63 -6.63
CA GLY A 272 -6.93 -16.84 -5.27
C GLY A 272 -6.10 -15.67 -4.74
N ASP A 273 -5.65 -15.80 -3.51
CA ASP A 273 -4.86 -14.78 -2.82
C ASP A 273 -3.37 -15.03 -2.99
N PHE A 274 -2.60 -13.96 -3.18
CA PHE A 274 -1.15 -13.98 -3.30
C PHE A 274 -0.54 -12.95 -2.36
N GLU A 275 0.41 -13.36 -1.51
CA GLU A 275 0.97 -12.52 -0.46
C GLU A 275 2.43 -12.14 -0.76
N HIS A 276 2.78 -10.89 -0.45
CA HIS A 276 4.16 -10.45 -0.27
C HIS A 276 4.30 -9.81 1.12
N PRO A 277 5.29 -10.20 1.96
CA PRO A 277 5.41 -9.73 3.36
C PRO A 277 5.43 -8.22 3.55
N GLY A 278 5.99 -7.46 2.60
CA GLY A 278 6.05 -6.00 2.63
C GLY A 278 4.94 -5.26 1.85
N TYR A 279 4.21 -5.93 0.95
CA TYR A 279 3.24 -5.29 0.06
C TYR A 279 1.81 -5.79 0.28
N GLY A 280 1.61 -6.75 1.19
CA GLY A 280 0.30 -7.29 1.51
C GLY A 280 -0.18 -8.32 0.49
N ILE A 281 -1.51 -8.40 0.34
CA ILE A 281 -2.18 -9.45 -0.43
C ILE A 281 -2.76 -8.86 -1.72
N VAL A 282 -2.54 -9.55 -2.83
CA VAL A 282 -3.24 -9.37 -4.10
C VAL A 282 -4.25 -10.51 -4.24
N SER A 283 -5.53 -10.17 -4.30
CA SER A 283 -6.61 -11.14 -4.50
C SER A 283 -7.04 -11.17 -5.95
N ILE A 284 -6.99 -12.33 -6.58
CA ILE A 284 -7.43 -12.55 -7.97
C ILE A 284 -8.80 -13.24 -7.97
N ALA A 285 -9.77 -12.67 -8.67
CA ALA A 285 -11.12 -13.21 -8.79
C ALA A 285 -11.64 -13.10 -10.23
N ILE A 286 -12.65 -13.89 -10.58
CA ILE A 286 -13.38 -13.74 -11.83
C ILE A 286 -14.64 -12.91 -11.59
N LYS A 287 -14.82 -11.86 -12.40
CA LYS A 287 -16.02 -11.04 -12.45
C LYS A 287 -16.39 -10.82 -13.91
N ASP A 288 -17.66 -11.03 -14.28
CA ASP A 288 -18.15 -10.84 -15.65
C ASP A 288 -17.30 -11.56 -16.73
N GLN A 289 -16.88 -12.80 -16.42
CA GLN A 289 -16.02 -13.66 -17.27
C GLN A 289 -14.60 -13.11 -17.52
N GLN A 290 -14.14 -12.16 -16.69
CA GLN A 290 -12.79 -11.62 -16.76
C GLN A 290 -12.10 -11.71 -15.41
N LEU A 291 -10.76 -11.75 -15.42
CA LEU A 291 -9.99 -11.68 -14.20
C LEU A 291 -9.98 -10.24 -13.68
N THR A 292 -10.08 -10.12 -12.36
CA THR A 292 -9.93 -8.88 -11.60
C THR A 292 -8.89 -9.10 -10.51
N ALA A 293 -8.05 -8.11 -10.27
CA ALA A 293 -7.15 -8.09 -9.12
C ALA A 293 -7.62 -7.03 -8.12
N THR A 294 -7.53 -7.34 -6.82
CA THR A 294 -7.71 -6.34 -5.75
C THR A 294 -6.44 -6.24 -4.94
N HIS A 295 -5.91 -5.03 -4.78
CA HIS A 295 -4.73 -4.74 -3.96
C HIS A 295 -4.93 -3.41 -3.23
N ASN A 296 -4.82 -3.40 -1.89
CA ASN A 296 -5.01 -2.21 -1.05
C ASN A 296 -6.31 -1.42 -1.33
N SER A 297 -7.43 -2.13 -1.53
CA SER A 297 -8.75 -1.57 -1.91
C SER A 297 -8.86 -1.02 -3.33
N ILE A 298 -7.80 -1.12 -4.14
CA ILE A 298 -7.81 -0.76 -5.55
C ILE A 298 -8.19 -2.01 -6.35
N VAL A 299 -9.20 -1.87 -7.20
CA VAL A 299 -9.64 -2.92 -8.12
C VAL A 299 -9.05 -2.65 -9.50
N TYR A 300 -8.51 -3.70 -10.10
CA TYR A 300 -7.97 -3.71 -11.46
C TYR A 300 -8.73 -4.73 -12.30
N GLU A 301 -9.14 -4.32 -13.50
CA GLU A 301 -9.48 -5.26 -14.57
C GLU A 301 -8.17 -5.83 -15.13
N LEU A 302 -8.08 -7.15 -15.28
CA LEU A 302 -6.92 -7.82 -15.84
C LEU A 302 -7.20 -8.21 -17.29
N LYS A 303 -6.69 -7.40 -18.21
CA LYS A 303 -6.85 -7.66 -19.64
C LYS A 303 -5.72 -8.53 -20.15
N HIS A 304 -6.05 -9.69 -20.72
CA HIS A 304 -5.03 -10.60 -21.26
C HIS A 304 -4.11 -9.88 -22.27
N TYR A 305 -2.81 -9.92 -22.01
CA TYR A 305 -1.79 -9.30 -22.84
C TYR A 305 -1.09 -10.36 -23.69
N HIS A 306 -0.36 -11.28 -23.07
CA HIS A 306 0.25 -12.43 -23.74
C HIS A 306 0.63 -13.52 -22.75
N TYR A 307 0.47 -14.78 -23.16
CA TYR A 307 0.73 -15.94 -22.29
C TYR A 307 0.02 -15.77 -20.93
N ASP A 308 0.76 -15.88 -19.83
CA ASP A 308 0.28 -15.74 -18.46
C ASP A 308 0.45 -14.30 -17.92
N SER A 309 0.49 -13.31 -18.81
CA SER A 309 0.62 -11.89 -18.45
C SER A 309 -0.61 -11.08 -18.85
N PHE A 310 -1.03 -10.21 -17.95
CA PHE A 310 -2.24 -9.39 -18.02
C PHE A 310 -1.90 -7.93 -17.75
N GLU A 311 -2.49 -7.03 -18.53
CA GLU A 311 -2.43 -5.59 -18.29
C GLU A 311 -3.38 -5.23 -17.14
N LEU A 312 -2.87 -4.49 -16.14
CA LEU A 312 -3.70 -3.97 -15.06
C LEU A 312 -4.36 -2.67 -15.52
N LEU A 313 -5.68 -2.63 -15.50
CA LEU A 313 -6.46 -1.43 -15.82
C LEU A 313 -7.20 -0.97 -14.57
N SER A 314 -6.96 0.27 -14.14
CA SER A 314 -7.65 0.89 -13.01
C SER A 314 -8.46 2.09 -13.48
N GLU A 315 -9.64 2.30 -12.88
CA GLU A 315 -10.41 3.53 -13.06
C GLU A 315 -9.86 4.68 -12.20
N ILE A 316 -9.15 4.37 -11.10
CA ILE A 316 -8.76 5.33 -10.05
C ILE A 316 -7.25 5.61 -9.97
N LEU A 317 -6.40 4.85 -10.66
CA LEU A 317 -4.98 5.19 -10.86
C LEU A 317 -4.74 5.77 -12.25
N ASP A 318 -3.60 6.44 -12.44
CA ASP A 318 -3.18 6.93 -13.75
C ASP A 318 -2.97 5.76 -14.71
N ASP A 319 -3.17 6.00 -16.02
CA ASP A 319 -2.97 5.05 -17.13
C ASP A 319 -1.49 4.68 -17.30
N THR A 320 -0.90 4.08 -16.28
CA THR A 320 0.45 3.54 -16.30
C THR A 320 0.36 2.11 -16.80
N PHE A 321 0.97 1.84 -17.95
CA PHE A 321 1.03 0.47 -18.46
C PHE A 321 1.83 -0.40 -17.49
N GLN A 322 1.14 -1.32 -16.83
CA GLN A 322 1.72 -2.30 -15.92
C GLN A 322 1.25 -3.68 -16.31
N LEU A 323 2.16 -4.64 -16.21
CA LEU A 323 1.86 -6.06 -16.41
C LEU A 323 1.91 -6.79 -15.08
N LEU A 324 0.90 -7.61 -14.86
CA LEU A 324 0.88 -8.68 -13.87
C LEU A 324 1.20 -9.96 -14.62
N SER A 325 2.20 -10.71 -14.16
CA SER A 325 2.57 -12.00 -14.77
C SER A 325 2.47 -13.13 -13.76
N PHE A 326 1.86 -14.25 -14.14
CA PHE A 326 1.77 -15.44 -13.31
C PHE A 326 2.89 -16.43 -13.63
N PHE A 327 3.30 -17.19 -12.62
CA PHE A 327 4.37 -18.17 -12.74
C PHE A 327 3.94 -19.51 -12.13
N ASN A 328 4.18 -20.56 -12.90
CA ASN A 328 3.95 -21.93 -12.48
C ASN A 328 5.12 -22.47 -11.66
N ASP A 329 4.83 -23.47 -10.84
CA ASP A 329 5.84 -24.35 -10.26
C ASP A 329 6.11 -25.57 -11.18
N PRO A 330 7.03 -26.48 -10.80
CA PRO A 330 7.30 -27.68 -11.60
C PRO A 330 6.12 -28.66 -11.74
N LYS A 331 5.08 -28.54 -10.91
CA LYS A 331 3.83 -29.30 -11.01
C LYS A 331 2.81 -28.60 -11.92
N VAL A 332 3.21 -27.48 -12.53
CA VAL A 332 2.42 -26.66 -13.45
C VAL A 332 1.32 -25.88 -12.73
N ASN A 333 1.29 -25.85 -11.39
CA ASN A 333 0.35 -25.04 -10.63
C ASN A 333 0.82 -23.58 -10.62
N ILE A 334 -0.09 -22.62 -10.81
CA ILE A 334 0.20 -21.20 -10.61
C ILE A 334 0.52 -20.98 -9.13
N GLN A 335 1.74 -20.58 -8.80
CA GLN A 335 2.19 -20.43 -7.41
C GLN A 335 2.70 -19.04 -7.09
N ARG A 336 2.92 -18.19 -8.10
CA ARG A 336 3.38 -16.82 -7.90
C ARG A 336 2.75 -15.90 -8.94
N LEU A 337 2.67 -14.62 -8.58
CA LEU A 337 2.50 -13.54 -9.53
C LEU A 337 3.55 -12.45 -9.30
N SER A 338 3.88 -11.67 -10.32
CA SER A 338 4.75 -10.50 -10.18
C SER A 338 4.12 -9.24 -10.76
N ILE A 339 4.38 -8.10 -10.12
CA ILE A 339 3.90 -6.78 -10.54
C ILE A 339 5.05 -5.77 -10.39
N SER A 340 5.23 -4.90 -11.39
CA SER A 340 6.20 -3.80 -11.33
C SER A 340 5.56 -2.56 -10.67
N ILE A 341 5.39 -2.63 -9.34
CA ILE A 341 4.78 -1.55 -8.55
C ILE A 341 5.74 -0.35 -8.46
N GLU A 342 7.03 -0.62 -8.31
CA GLU A 342 8.07 0.40 -8.14
C GLU A 342 9.05 0.37 -9.32
N PRO A 343 9.11 1.41 -10.18
CA PRO A 343 9.90 1.39 -11.42
C PRO A 343 11.41 1.22 -11.25
N LYS A 344 11.94 1.49 -10.04
CA LYS A 344 13.39 1.51 -9.75
C LYS A 344 13.91 0.24 -9.10
N VAL A 345 13.05 -0.73 -8.83
CA VAL A 345 13.42 -2.01 -8.21
C VAL A 345 12.96 -3.17 -9.08
N LYS A 346 13.32 -4.40 -8.69
CA LYS A 346 12.84 -5.61 -9.35
C LYS A 346 11.34 -5.76 -9.12
N ASP A 347 10.66 -6.45 -10.04
CA ASP A 347 9.25 -6.77 -9.89
C ASP A 347 8.98 -7.44 -8.53
N ILE A 348 7.89 -6.99 -7.90
CA ILE A 348 7.46 -7.49 -6.60
C ILE A 348 6.75 -8.82 -6.83
N VAL A 349 7.22 -9.88 -6.18
CA VAL A 349 6.74 -11.24 -6.37
C VAL A 349 5.87 -11.66 -5.19
N PHE A 350 4.62 -11.99 -5.46
CA PHE A 350 3.66 -12.47 -4.47
C PHE A 350 3.55 -13.99 -4.58
N GLU A 351 3.52 -14.69 -3.45
CA GLU A 351 3.38 -16.14 -3.37
C GLU A 351 1.92 -16.50 -3.12
N ARG A 352 1.41 -17.51 -3.84
CA ARG A 352 0.05 -17.99 -3.68
C ARG A 352 -0.16 -18.46 -2.24
N MET A 353 -1.21 -17.96 -1.62
CA MET A 353 -1.69 -18.44 -0.34
C MET A 353 -2.52 -19.70 -0.54
N PRO A 354 -2.41 -20.72 0.34
CA PRO A 354 -3.34 -21.82 0.36
C PRO A 354 -4.76 -21.32 0.63
N ASP A 355 -5.76 -22.01 0.07
CA ASP A 355 -7.16 -21.66 0.31
C ASP A 355 -7.48 -21.67 1.81
N GLN A 356 -8.16 -20.63 2.30
CA GLN A 356 -8.49 -20.47 3.72
C GLN A 356 -9.27 -21.66 4.30
N SER A 357 -10.08 -22.34 3.47
CA SER A 357 -10.79 -23.56 3.86
C SER A 357 -9.85 -24.69 4.29
N MET A 358 -8.62 -24.72 3.79
CA MET A 358 -7.62 -25.74 4.13
C MET A 358 -7.14 -25.63 5.59
N PHE A 359 -7.34 -24.49 6.24
CA PHE A 359 -6.99 -24.27 7.64
C PHE A 359 -8.14 -24.58 8.61
N THR A 360 -9.29 -25.02 8.09
CA THR A 360 -10.44 -25.39 8.93
C THR A 360 -10.26 -26.77 9.54
N THR A 361 -10.73 -26.95 10.78
CA THR A 361 -10.72 -28.25 11.47
C THR A 361 -11.40 -29.35 10.64
N ASN A 362 -12.56 -29.06 10.05
CA ASN A 362 -13.30 -30.01 9.22
C ASN A 362 -12.52 -30.44 7.97
N PHE A 363 -11.73 -29.55 7.36
CA PHE A 363 -10.86 -29.95 6.26
C PHE A 363 -9.73 -30.87 6.75
N MET A 364 -9.03 -30.47 7.82
CA MET A 364 -7.86 -31.20 8.31
C MET A 364 -8.21 -32.59 8.88
N GLU A 365 -9.34 -32.73 9.58
CA GLU A 365 -9.78 -33.99 10.18
C GLU A 365 -9.94 -35.12 9.17
N LYS A 366 -10.24 -34.80 7.90
CA LYS A 366 -10.35 -35.80 6.81
C LYS A 366 -9.06 -36.62 6.64
N PHE A 367 -7.90 -36.00 6.88
CA PHE A 367 -6.59 -36.60 6.64
C PHE A 367 -6.04 -37.33 7.86
N VAL A 368 -6.63 -37.15 9.05
CA VAL A 368 -6.21 -37.83 10.27
C VAL A 368 -6.42 -39.34 10.15
N GLY A 369 -5.44 -40.10 10.64
CA GLY A 369 -5.47 -41.55 10.67
C GLY A 369 -4.11 -42.19 10.51
N ASP A 370 -4.09 -43.52 10.58
CA ASP A 370 -2.91 -44.33 10.31
C ASP A 370 -2.88 -44.79 8.87
N TYR A 371 -1.70 -44.75 8.27
CA TYR A 371 -1.43 -45.16 6.89
C TYR A 371 -0.27 -46.17 6.90
N ASP A 372 -0.39 -47.23 6.10
CA ASP A 372 0.68 -48.20 5.89
C ASP A 372 1.49 -47.83 4.65
N ILE A 373 2.79 -47.59 4.84
CA ILE A 373 3.77 -47.33 3.78
C ILE A 373 4.85 -48.41 3.80
N SER A 374 4.72 -49.39 2.91
CA SER A 374 5.67 -50.51 2.77
C SER A 374 5.96 -51.22 4.11
N GLY A 375 4.92 -51.48 4.91
CA GLY A 375 5.02 -52.14 6.22
C GLY A 375 5.51 -51.26 7.37
N ARG A 376 5.64 -49.94 7.15
CA ARG A 376 5.87 -48.94 8.21
C ARG A 376 4.61 -48.11 8.42
N SER A 377 4.37 -47.67 9.66
CA SER A 377 3.25 -46.78 9.96
C SER A 377 3.63 -45.32 9.72
N LEU A 378 2.78 -44.62 8.98
CA LEU A 378 2.68 -43.17 8.93
C LEU A 378 1.40 -42.77 9.66
N THR A 379 1.49 -42.01 10.73
CA THR A 379 0.31 -41.51 11.45
C THR A 379 0.18 -40.02 11.17
N ILE A 380 -1.01 -39.60 10.74
CA ILE A 380 -1.37 -38.18 10.59
C ILE A 380 -2.26 -37.80 11.76
N LEU A 381 -1.83 -36.80 12.53
CA LEU A 381 -2.53 -36.28 13.69
C LEU A 381 -2.90 -34.82 13.50
N LEU A 382 -4.01 -34.40 14.13
CA LEU A 382 -4.34 -33.00 14.31
C LEU A 382 -3.90 -32.56 15.71
N LYS A 383 -2.98 -31.60 15.81
CA LYS A 383 -2.50 -31.00 17.06
C LYS A 383 -2.54 -29.48 16.93
N ASP A 384 -3.17 -28.80 17.89
CA ASP A 384 -3.24 -27.33 17.92
C ASP A 384 -3.66 -26.70 16.57
N ASN A 385 -4.69 -27.27 15.93
CA ASN A 385 -5.16 -26.89 14.58
C ASN A 385 -4.09 -27.01 13.47
N LYS A 386 -3.17 -27.97 13.59
CA LYS A 386 -2.17 -28.29 12.57
C LYS A 386 -2.09 -29.78 12.34
N LEU A 387 -1.90 -30.15 11.08
CA LEU A 387 -1.60 -31.53 10.72
C LEU A 387 -0.13 -31.84 11.00
N VAL A 388 0.12 -32.99 11.61
CA VAL A 388 1.45 -33.47 11.94
C VAL A 388 1.61 -34.90 11.45
N ALA A 389 2.65 -35.15 10.69
CA ALA A 389 3.04 -36.46 10.21
C ALA A 389 4.06 -37.11 11.16
N LEU A 390 3.79 -38.36 11.55
CA LEU A 390 4.64 -39.22 12.36
C LEU A 390 5.03 -40.45 11.55
N LEU A 391 6.29 -40.50 11.10
CA LEU A 391 6.86 -41.73 10.53
C LEU A 391 7.63 -42.48 11.62
N ALA A 392 7.51 -43.81 11.62
CA ALA A 392 8.22 -44.68 12.56
C ALA A 392 9.74 -44.37 12.60
N GLY A 393 10.23 -43.97 13.77
CA GLY A 393 11.65 -43.66 14.01
C GLY A 393 12.09 -42.25 13.60
N GLN A 394 11.17 -41.37 13.18
CA GLN A 394 11.46 -39.98 12.83
C GLN A 394 10.77 -39.00 13.79
N PRO A 395 11.29 -37.76 13.93
CA PRO A 395 10.57 -36.68 14.60
C PRO A 395 9.23 -36.40 13.92
N GLU A 396 8.32 -35.80 14.68
CA GLU A 396 7.08 -35.30 14.13
C GLU A 396 7.34 -34.09 13.21
N ILE A 397 6.67 -34.05 12.06
CA ILE A 397 6.83 -32.97 11.07
C ILE A 397 5.47 -32.34 10.79
N GLU A 398 5.40 -31.02 10.92
CA GLU A 398 4.20 -30.24 10.58
C GLU A 398 3.95 -30.30 9.06
N LEU A 399 2.69 -30.50 8.69
CA LEU A 399 2.20 -30.42 7.32
C LEU A 399 1.56 -29.06 7.09
N VAL A 400 2.01 -28.34 6.08
CA VAL A 400 1.53 -27.01 5.72
C VAL A 400 0.65 -27.13 4.47
N PRO A 401 -0.58 -26.58 4.47
CA PRO A 401 -1.42 -26.50 3.29
C PRO A 401 -0.66 -25.99 2.06
N TYR A 402 -0.90 -26.60 0.91
CA TYR A 402 -0.36 -26.16 -0.38
C TYR A 402 -1.49 -25.87 -1.36
N GLN A 403 -2.16 -26.89 -1.90
CA GLN A 403 -3.28 -26.73 -2.84
C GLN A 403 -4.13 -28.01 -2.88
N GLY A 404 -5.46 -27.85 -2.96
CA GLY A 404 -6.39 -28.99 -3.06
C GLY A 404 -6.29 -29.90 -1.83
N THR A 405 -5.90 -31.16 -2.02
CA THR A 405 -5.65 -32.15 -0.95
C THR A 405 -4.16 -32.36 -0.67
N GLU A 406 -3.29 -31.55 -1.26
CA GLU A 406 -1.84 -31.65 -1.11
C GLU A 406 -1.32 -30.69 -0.04
N LEU A 407 -0.41 -31.20 0.79
CA LEU A 407 0.29 -30.48 1.85
C LEU A 407 1.79 -30.67 1.72
N ASN A 408 2.57 -29.65 2.09
CA ASN A 408 4.02 -29.68 2.12
C ASN A 408 4.53 -30.05 3.51
N PHE A 409 5.65 -30.78 3.58
CA PHE A 409 6.34 -31.00 4.85
C PHE A 409 7.10 -29.72 5.22
N LYS A 410 6.82 -29.16 6.41
CA LYS A 410 7.42 -27.91 6.85
C LYS A 410 8.94 -28.00 6.89
N ASN A 411 9.62 -27.00 6.33
CA ASN A 411 11.08 -26.90 6.24
C ASN A 411 11.77 -28.03 5.45
N LEU A 412 11.04 -28.79 4.64
CA LEU A 412 11.57 -29.86 3.79
C LEU A 412 11.21 -29.59 2.31
N PRO A 413 11.98 -28.76 1.59
CA PRO A 413 11.69 -28.45 0.19
C PRO A 413 11.77 -29.71 -0.68
N GLY A 414 10.79 -29.86 -1.58
CA GLY A 414 10.65 -31.05 -2.43
C GLY A 414 9.93 -32.23 -1.77
N TYR A 415 9.46 -32.08 -0.51
CA TYR A 415 8.65 -33.07 0.18
C TYR A 415 7.19 -32.62 0.27
N SER A 416 6.27 -33.45 -0.22
CA SER A 416 4.83 -33.20 -0.16
C SER A 416 4.04 -34.49 0.06
N ILE A 417 2.82 -34.37 0.56
CA ILE A 417 1.87 -35.46 0.76
C ILE A 417 0.52 -35.05 0.17
N ASN A 418 0.02 -35.86 -0.78
CA ASN A 418 -1.28 -35.66 -1.39
C ASN A 418 -2.23 -36.78 -1.01
N PHE A 419 -3.43 -36.45 -0.53
CA PHE A 419 -4.41 -37.44 -0.11
C PHE A 419 -5.43 -37.73 -1.21
N THR A 420 -5.63 -39.00 -1.52
CA THR A 420 -6.66 -39.41 -2.48
C THR A 420 -7.94 -39.76 -1.73
N THR A 421 -9.07 -39.38 -2.33
CA THR A 421 -10.41 -39.65 -1.78
C THR A 421 -11.19 -40.59 -2.70
N ASP A 422 -12.10 -41.36 -2.13
CA ASP A 422 -13.09 -42.11 -2.90
C ASP A 422 -14.26 -41.23 -3.37
N ASN A 423 -15.23 -41.82 -4.07
CA ASN A 423 -16.41 -41.12 -4.58
C ASN A 423 -17.31 -40.54 -3.47
N ALA A 424 -17.16 -40.98 -2.22
CA ALA A 424 -17.87 -40.44 -1.05
C ALA A 424 -17.07 -39.33 -0.34
N GLY A 425 -15.88 -38.98 -0.85
CA GLY A 425 -14.99 -37.99 -0.27
C GLY A 425 -14.18 -38.51 0.92
N VAL A 426 -14.16 -39.83 1.15
CA VAL A 426 -13.38 -40.44 2.24
C VAL A 426 -11.95 -40.64 1.78
N VAL A 427 -10.99 -40.20 2.58
CA VAL A 427 -9.56 -40.37 2.28
C VAL A 427 -9.19 -41.85 2.34
N THR A 428 -8.61 -42.39 1.27
CA THR A 428 -8.23 -43.80 1.15
C THR A 428 -6.72 -44.02 1.10
N GLN A 429 -5.96 -43.07 0.54
CA GLN A 429 -4.50 -43.16 0.47
C GLN A 429 -3.85 -41.80 0.67
N ALA A 430 -2.56 -41.86 1.00
CA ALA A 430 -1.67 -40.71 0.99
C ALA A 430 -0.47 -41.00 0.09
N VAL A 431 -0.20 -40.11 -0.86
CA VAL A 431 0.90 -40.20 -1.82
C VAL A 431 1.98 -39.21 -1.41
N ILE A 432 3.14 -39.72 -1.00
CA ILE A 432 4.25 -38.93 -0.49
C ILE A 432 5.27 -38.77 -1.61
N THR A 433 5.50 -37.53 -2.01
CA THR A 433 6.55 -37.16 -2.97
C THR A 433 7.76 -36.66 -2.20
N GLN A 434 8.93 -37.22 -2.50
CA GLN A 434 10.22 -36.79 -1.98
C GLN A 434 11.27 -36.81 -3.11
N PRO A 435 12.43 -36.14 -2.97
CA PRO A 435 13.41 -36.00 -4.06
C PRO A 435 13.90 -37.31 -4.69
N ASN A 436 13.83 -38.42 -3.94
CA ASN A 436 14.28 -39.75 -4.38
C ASN A 436 13.13 -40.68 -4.84
N GLY A 437 11.88 -40.23 -4.86
CA GLY A 437 10.76 -41.02 -5.38
C GLY A 437 9.39 -40.66 -4.81
N VAL A 438 8.37 -41.34 -5.33
CA VAL A 438 6.97 -41.22 -4.90
C VAL A 438 6.55 -42.52 -4.22
N PHE A 439 5.92 -42.42 -3.06
CA PHE A 439 5.54 -43.56 -2.23
C PHE A 439 4.06 -43.47 -1.84
N THR A 440 3.32 -44.56 -2.01
CA THR A 440 1.90 -44.62 -1.65
C THR A 440 1.72 -45.29 -0.31
N ALA A 441 0.93 -44.66 0.56
CA ALA A 441 0.54 -45.17 1.86
C ALA A 441 -0.98 -45.41 1.89
N ASN A 442 -1.43 -46.63 2.20
CA ASN A 442 -2.85 -46.96 2.26
C ASN A 442 -3.40 -46.63 3.65
N LYS A 443 -4.57 -45.96 3.74
CA LYS A 443 -5.21 -45.68 5.02
C LYS A 443 -5.63 -47.00 5.67
N LYS A 444 -5.24 -47.21 6.93
CA LYS A 444 -5.64 -48.37 7.71
C LYS A 444 -7.11 -48.19 8.10
N VAL A 445 -7.91 -49.22 7.87
CA VAL A 445 -9.29 -49.25 8.32
C VAL A 445 -9.28 -49.36 9.84
N SER A 446 -9.90 -48.42 10.55
CA SER A 446 -10.13 -48.54 11.99
C SER A 446 -10.99 -49.78 12.24
N THR A 447 -10.39 -50.83 12.80
CA THR A 447 -11.11 -52.01 13.33
C THR A 447 -11.84 -51.70 14.61
#